data_AF-A0A1M2W0R6-F1
#
_entry.id   AF-A0A1M2W0R6-F1
#
_cell.length_a   1.000
_cell.length_b   1.000
_cell.length_c   1.000
_cell.angle_alpha   90.00
_cell.angle_beta   90.00
_cell.angle_gamma   90.00
#
_symmetry.space_group_name_H-M   'P 1'
#
loop_
_entity.id
_entity.type
_entity.pdbx_description
1 polymer ?
#
loop_
_entity_poly.entity_id
_entity_poly.type
_entity_poly.pdbx_seq_one_letter_code
_entity_poly.pdbx_strand_id
1 'polypeptide(L)'
;MGSDCFDESFHGYGEFWCLGDTRPYMRALGAIANLAHRLGDVDKSIAASTEALRLCHGDNMGQRFVLSSLLLKAGRFSDALSFCQVWLDPQYDGLNRPRGGCEFNPPNPELLTARLVEWHSKPWSPGNLLLNAAYAAFGLWGDCELARQYLVLGTRANPNIFVKVLARREKPDGPYSRPRTTNGTDEAHDYRWLTQDLWAEPEAWVWINTNRDVIDIVVKTCAREGCGRREMRPLDFKKCGGCRQAFYCGPECQREDWQAHRQACRQANAPPAPPDSPVYAMSGFLNDEGALDAMTLDNSDDSSDLSDLWEYGVEVEPY
;
A
#
# COMPACT_ATOMS: atom_id res chain seq x y z
N MET A 1 20.61 -12.77 23.39
CA MET A 1 21.55 -12.63 22.25
C MET A 1 22.71 -11.74 22.70
N GLY A 2 23.91 -11.95 22.13
CA GLY A 2 25.09 -11.11 22.37
C GLY A 2 25.00 -9.76 21.64
N SER A 3 25.95 -8.86 21.88
CA SER A 3 26.01 -7.54 21.22
C SER A 3 26.32 -7.62 19.73
N ASP A 4 26.95 -8.72 19.29
CA ASP A 4 27.30 -9.04 17.91
C ASP A 4 26.08 -9.28 17.01
N CYS A 5 24.88 -9.47 17.58
CA CYS A 5 23.67 -9.72 16.80
C CYS A 5 23.27 -8.57 15.86
N PHE A 6 23.80 -7.36 16.10
CA PHE A 6 23.54 -6.19 15.26
C PHE A 6 24.52 -6.03 14.09
N ASP A 7 25.58 -6.85 14.03
CA ASP A 7 26.63 -6.78 13.03
C ASP A 7 26.26 -7.56 11.76
N GLU A 8 26.77 -7.13 10.60
CA GLU A 8 26.50 -7.77 9.29
C GLU A 8 26.96 -9.24 9.23
N SER A 9 27.89 -9.64 10.09
CA SER A 9 28.36 -11.02 10.22
C SER A 9 27.38 -11.94 10.95
N PHE A 10 26.35 -11.41 11.62
CA PHE A 10 25.39 -12.22 12.35
C PHE A 10 24.48 -12.99 11.40
N HIS A 11 24.27 -14.28 11.66
CA HIS A 11 23.48 -15.18 10.79
C HIS A 11 22.03 -14.72 10.55
N GLY A 12 21.48 -13.93 11.47
CA GLY A 12 20.12 -13.37 11.36
C GLY A 12 20.09 -11.90 10.94
N TYR A 13 21.20 -11.33 10.47
CA TYR A 13 21.26 -9.93 10.06
C TYR A 13 20.24 -9.65 8.95
N GLY A 14 19.42 -8.61 9.13
CA GLY A 14 18.34 -8.27 8.19
C GLY A 14 17.09 -9.15 8.30
N GLU A 15 17.13 -10.22 9.11
CA GLU A 15 16.06 -11.20 9.28
C GLU A 15 15.51 -11.21 10.71
N PHE A 16 15.69 -10.12 11.47
CA PHE A 16 15.28 -10.06 12.88
C PHE A 16 13.81 -10.44 13.06
N TRP A 17 12.91 -10.01 12.18
CA TRP A 17 11.50 -10.38 12.28
C TRP A 17 11.22 -11.90 12.28
N CYS A 18 12.07 -12.68 11.62
CA CYS A 18 12.01 -14.14 11.57
C CYS A 18 12.53 -14.78 12.87
N LEU A 19 13.33 -14.06 13.65
CA LEU A 19 13.83 -14.48 14.97
C LEU A 19 12.87 -14.03 16.08
N GLY A 20 12.16 -14.99 16.69
CA GLY A 20 11.15 -14.74 17.72
C GLY A 20 11.62 -13.79 18.84
N ASP A 21 12.83 -14.00 19.33
CA ASP A 21 13.43 -13.24 20.44
C ASP A 21 13.73 -11.77 20.12
N THR A 22 13.90 -11.42 18.84
CA THR A 22 14.17 -10.01 18.44
C THR A 22 12.88 -9.22 18.16
N ARG A 23 11.73 -9.87 17.98
CA ARG A 23 10.47 -9.19 17.64
C ARG A 23 10.06 -8.10 18.63
N PRO A 24 10.22 -8.26 19.97
CA PRO A 24 9.97 -7.16 20.91
C PRO A 24 10.83 -5.92 20.62
N TYR A 25 12.11 -6.12 20.28
CA TYR A 25 13.02 -5.03 19.90
C TYR A 25 12.57 -4.35 18.59
N MET A 26 12.22 -5.12 17.56
CA MET A 26 11.71 -4.57 16.30
C MET A 26 10.43 -3.74 16.52
N ARG A 27 9.49 -4.25 17.34
CA ARG A 27 8.28 -3.48 17.71
C ARG A 27 8.60 -2.21 18.48
N ALA A 28 9.61 -2.24 19.36
CA ALA A 28 10.06 -1.05 20.06
C ALA A 28 10.64 -0.01 19.09
N LEU A 29 11.46 -0.43 18.11
CA LEU A 29 11.95 0.47 17.05
C LEU A 29 10.81 1.09 16.24
N GLY A 30 9.84 0.28 15.80
CA GLY A 30 8.66 0.79 15.08
C GLY A 30 7.83 1.76 15.94
N ALA A 31 7.69 1.51 17.25
CA ALA A 31 7.02 2.40 18.17
C ALA A 31 7.78 3.73 18.34
N ILE A 32 9.11 3.69 18.44
CA ILE A 32 9.97 4.88 18.51
C ILE A 32 9.81 5.72 17.25
N ALA A 33 9.86 5.11 16.06
CA ALA A 33 9.70 5.83 14.79
C ALA A 33 8.36 6.59 14.74
N ASN A 34 7.26 5.92 15.11
CA ASN A 34 5.92 6.50 15.12
C ASN A 34 5.72 7.58 16.20
N LEU A 35 6.28 7.39 17.40
CA LEU A 35 6.19 8.39 18.48
C LEU A 35 7.01 9.63 18.16
N ALA A 36 8.24 9.44 17.67
CA ALA A 36 9.11 10.54 17.27
C ALA A 36 8.44 11.41 16.20
N HIS A 37 7.83 10.78 15.17
CA HIS A 37 7.08 11.51 14.15
C HIS A 37 5.94 12.35 14.75
N ARG A 38 5.12 11.75 15.63
CA ARG A 38 3.99 12.44 16.26
C ARG A 38 4.43 13.62 17.14
N LEU A 39 5.61 13.54 17.73
CA LEU A 39 6.20 14.61 18.53
C LEU A 39 6.94 15.66 17.69
N GLY A 40 7.02 15.47 16.36
CA GLY A 40 7.73 16.38 15.45
C GLY A 40 9.25 16.15 15.39
N ASP A 41 9.77 15.11 16.05
CA ASP A 41 11.18 14.73 15.98
C ASP A 41 11.44 13.87 14.72
N VAL A 42 11.56 14.56 13.58
CA VAL A 42 11.70 13.94 12.26
C VAL A 42 13.00 13.15 12.16
N ASP A 43 14.11 13.65 12.69
CA ASP A 43 15.41 12.99 12.62
C ASP A 43 15.44 11.67 13.39
N LYS A 44 14.88 11.65 14.60
CA LYS A 44 14.77 10.41 15.38
C LYS A 44 13.82 9.42 14.73
N SER A 45 12.75 9.91 14.10
CA SER A 45 11.84 9.06 13.33
C SER A 45 12.55 8.39 12.15
N ILE A 46 13.33 9.16 11.39
CA ILE A 46 14.17 8.65 10.29
C ILE A 46 15.17 7.62 10.81
N ALA A 47 15.93 7.93 11.87
CA ALA A 47 16.93 7.02 12.43
C ALA A 47 16.32 5.68 12.86
N ALA A 48 15.18 5.71 13.55
CA ALA A 48 14.49 4.49 13.99
C ALA A 48 13.92 3.69 12.81
N SER A 49 13.33 4.34 11.79
CA SER A 49 12.84 3.67 10.59
C SER A 49 13.97 3.07 9.75
N THR A 50 15.09 3.77 9.60
CA THR A 50 16.30 3.26 8.92
C THR A 50 16.87 2.05 9.65
N GLU A 51 16.97 2.10 10.98
CA GLU A 51 17.46 0.96 11.77
C GLU A 51 16.52 -0.24 11.70
N ALA A 52 15.21 0.01 11.73
CA ALA A 52 14.21 -1.02 11.55
C ALA A 52 14.35 -1.74 10.19
N LEU A 53 14.58 -1.00 9.09
CA LEU A 53 14.79 -1.59 7.77
C LEU A 53 16.15 -2.28 7.63
N ARG A 54 17.19 -1.78 8.29
CA ARG A 54 18.51 -2.41 8.34
C ARG A 54 18.46 -3.79 8.97
N LEU A 55 17.68 -3.94 10.05
CA LEU A 55 17.54 -5.21 10.78
C LEU A 55 16.41 -6.10 10.25
N CYS A 56 15.50 -5.56 9.43
CA CYS A 56 14.38 -6.27 8.82
C CYS A 56 14.23 -5.86 7.34
N HIS A 57 14.99 -6.51 6.46
CA HIS A 57 15.00 -6.25 5.02
C HIS A 57 13.64 -6.50 4.36
N GLY A 58 12.88 -7.47 4.89
CA GLY A 58 11.52 -7.78 4.43
C GLY A 58 10.47 -6.71 4.78
N ASP A 59 10.84 -5.69 5.56
CA ASP A 59 9.96 -4.59 5.98
C ASP A 59 8.60 -5.06 6.54
N ASN A 60 8.64 -6.05 7.44
CA ASN A 60 7.45 -6.61 8.06
C ASN A 60 6.65 -5.60 8.91
N MET A 61 7.24 -4.44 9.21
CA MET A 61 6.61 -3.35 9.96
C MET A 61 6.14 -2.19 9.08
N GLY A 62 6.27 -2.28 7.75
CA GLY A 62 5.78 -1.29 6.80
C GLY A 62 6.49 0.07 6.87
N GLN A 63 7.72 0.12 7.35
CA GLN A 63 8.53 1.34 7.46
C GLN A 63 8.84 1.94 6.08
N ARG A 64 8.86 1.15 4.99
CA ARG A 64 9.10 1.67 3.63
C ARG A 64 8.09 2.75 3.22
N PHE A 65 6.86 2.62 3.71
CA PHE A 65 5.76 3.51 3.38
C PHE A 65 5.81 4.85 4.13
N VAL A 66 6.67 4.95 5.16
CA VAL A 66 6.81 6.13 6.01
C VAL A 66 8.16 6.82 5.77
N LEU A 67 9.25 6.05 5.67
CA LEU A 67 10.62 6.60 5.64
C LEU A 67 10.85 7.61 4.51
N SER A 68 10.43 7.30 3.28
CA SER A 68 10.58 8.24 2.15
C SER A 68 9.83 9.57 2.39
N SER A 69 8.64 9.52 3.00
CA SER A 69 7.91 10.73 3.38
C SER A 69 8.63 11.53 4.45
N LEU A 70 9.25 10.87 5.43
CA LEU A 70 10.06 11.54 6.47
C LEU A 70 11.29 12.21 5.88
N LEU A 71 12.01 11.54 4.97
CA LEU A 71 13.17 12.09 4.28
C LEU A 71 12.81 13.36 3.49
N LEU A 72 11.66 13.37 2.81
CA LEU A 72 11.15 14.57 2.13
C LEU A 72 10.89 15.71 3.11
N LYS A 73 10.25 15.43 4.26
CA LYS A 73 9.98 16.45 5.29
C LYS A 73 11.25 17.02 5.91
N ALA A 74 12.32 16.23 5.96
CA ALA A 74 13.64 16.67 6.40
C ALA A 74 14.44 17.41 5.30
N GLY A 75 13.88 17.60 4.11
CA GLY A 75 14.58 18.21 2.97
C GLY A 75 15.68 17.32 2.37
N ARG A 76 15.75 16.04 2.75
CA ARG A 76 16.74 15.06 2.27
C ARG A 76 16.30 14.46 0.94
N PHE A 77 16.12 15.31 -0.08
CA PHE A 77 15.54 14.90 -1.38
C PHE A 77 16.38 13.85 -2.09
N SER A 78 17.71 13.94 -2.05
CA SER A 78 18.61 12.94 -2.64
C SER A 78 18.38 11.55 -2.04
N ASP A 79 18.31 11.48 -0.71
CA ASP A 79 18.12 10.23 0.02
C ASP A 79 16.72 9.65 -0.19
N ALA A 80 15.70 10.53 -0.23
CA ALA A 80 14.33 10.14 -0.53
C ALA A 80 14.22 9.51 -1.94
N LEU A 81 14.82 10.14 -2.94
CA LEU A 81 14.80 9.62 -4.32
C LEU A 81 15.56 8.30 -4.43
N SER A 82 16.76 8.23 -3.84
CA SER A 82 17.57 7.02 -3.79
C SER A 82 16.80 5.85 -3.17
N PHE A 83 16.21 6.08 -2.00
CA PHE A 83 15.39 5.09 -1.31
C PHE A 83 14.21 4.62 -2.17
N CYS A 84 13.46 5.56 -2.75
CA CYS A 84 12.34 5.22 -3.61
C CYS A 84 12.78 4.40 -4.83
N GLN A 85 13.90 4.76 -5.47
CA GLN A 85 14.41 4.02 -6.63
C GLN A 85 14.76 2.57 -6.29
N VAL A 86 15.41 2.32 -5.16
CA VAL A 86 15.71 0.93 -4.71
C VAL A 86 14.44 0.14 -4.42
N TRP A 87 13.41 0.78 -3.86
CA TRP A 87 12.13 0.11 -3.56
C TRP A 87 11.22 -0.04 -4.78
N LEU A 88 11.43 0.75 -5.82
CA LEU A 88 10.71 0.65 -7.09
C LEU A 88 11.39 -0.31 -8.07
N ASP A 89 12.68 -0.61 -7.89
CA ASP A 89 13.42 -1.49 -8.79
C ASP A 89 12.90 -2.95 -8.74
N PRO A 90 12.38 -3.49 -9.86
CA PRO A 90 11.91 -4.86 -9.96
C PRO A 90 12.99 -5.90 -9.73
N GLN A 91 14.28 -5.53 -9.83
CA GLN A 91 15.37 -6.47 -9.54
C GLN A 91 15.35 -6.97 -8.08
N TYR A 92 14.71 -6.22 -7.18
CA TYR A 92 14.56 -6.57 -5.77
C TYR A 92 13.15 -7.07 -5.42
N ASP A 93 12.32 -7.41 -6.42
CA ASP A 93 11.01 -8.00 -6.15
C ASP A 93 11.17 -9.40 -5.53
N GLY A 94 10.64 -9.58 -4.32
CA GLY A 94 10.84 -10.79 -3.51
C GLY A 94 12.25 -11.02 -2.97
N LEU A 95 13.18 -10.07 -3.15
CA LEU A 95 14.58 -10.19 -2.70
C LEU A 95 14.93 -9.12 -1.65
N ASN A 96 15.99 -9.42 -0.89
CA ASN A 96 16.55 -8.47 0.08
C ASN A 96 17.21 -7.29 -0.62
N ARG A 97 16.98 -6.09 -0.08
CA ARG A 97 17.59 -4.84 -0.54
C ARG A 97 18.81 -4.52 0.31
N PRO A 98 19.90 -3.99 -0.28
CA PRO A 98 21.08 -3.58 0.49
C PRO A 98 20.69 -2.61 1.62
N ARG A 99 21.03 -2.99 2.86
CA ARG A 99 20.65 -2.28 4.11
C ARG A 99 19.17 -1.88 4.16
N GLY A 100 18.26 -2.73 3.67
CA GLY A 100 16.81 -2.43 3.62
C GLY A 100 16.45 -1.25 2.69
N GLY A 101 17.29 -0.96 1.70
CA GLY A 101 17.16 0.17 0.79
C GLY A 101 17.71 1.49 1.34
N CYS A 102 18.41 1.47 2.48
CA CYS A 102 18.88 2.66 3.20
C CYS A 102 20.37 2.97 2.99
N GLU A 103 20.98 2.52 1.88
CA GLU A 103 22.35 2.94 1.54
C GLU A 103 22.43 4.42 1.14
N PHE A 104 21.33 4.97 0.60
CA PHE A 104 21.24 6.36 0.16
C PHE A 104 22.32 6.76 -0.86
N ASN A 105 22.67 5.84 -1.76
CA ASN A 105 23.56 6.11 -2.89
C ASN A 105 23.00 7.27 -3.76
N PRO A 106 23.84 8.02 -4.49
CA PRO A 106 23.35 9.08 -5.37
C PRO A 106 22.22 8.59 -6.30
N PRO A 107 21.08 9.30 -6.36
CA PRO A 107 19.95 8.84 -7.16
C PRO A 107 20.26 8.89 -8.65
N ASN A 108 19.69 7.97 -9.40
CA ASN A 108 19.81 7.93 -10.85
C ASN A 108 18.95 9.03 -11.49
N PRO A 109 19.52 9.99 -12.24
CA PRO A 109 18.77 11.05 -12.91
C PRO A 109 18.14 10.61 -14.25
N GLU A 110 18.48 9.41 -14.74
CA GLU A 110 17.99 8.90 -16.02
C GLU A 110 16.49 8.62 -16.01
N LEU A 111 15.87 8.75 -17.19
CA LEU A 111 14.45 8.49 -17.38
C LEU A 111 14.10 7.02 -17.10
N LEU A 112 12.86 6.79 -16.68
CA LEU A 112 12.34 5.44 -16.57
C LEU A 112 12.33 4.77 -17.94
N THR A 113 12.92 3.58 -18.01
CA THR A 113 12.85 2.75 -19.21
C THR A 113 11.42 2.27 -19.46
N ALA A 114 11.10 1.91 -20.70
CA ALA A 114 9.78 1.37 -21.05
C ALA A 114 9.36 0.18 -20.17
N ARG A 115 10.33 -0.69 -19.81
CA ARG A 115 10.11 -1.83 -18.91
C ARG A 115 9.67 -1.37 -17.51
N LEU A 116 10.32 -0.35 -16.95
CA LEU A 116 9.96 0.18 -15.64
C LEU A 116 8.60 0.87 -15.66
N VAL A 117 8.32 1.64 -16.72
CA VAL A 117 7.00 2.26 -16.92
C VAL A 117 5.90 1.20 -16.99
N GLU A 118 6.10 0.12 -17.74
CA GLU A 118 5.13 -0.98 -17.84
C GLU A 118 4.92 -1.67 -16.48
N TRP A 119 6.02 -1.97 -15.77
CA TRP A 119 5.98 -2.59 -14.44
C TRP A 119 5.16 -1.76 -13.45
N HIS A 120 5.40 -0.45 -13.40
CA HIS A 120 4.72 0.46 -12.49
C HIS A 120 3.34 0.91 -12.96
N SER A 121 2.92 0.52 -14.16
CA SER A 121 1.54 0.75 -14.64
C SER A 121 0.55 -0.28 -14.10
N LYS A 122 1.01 -1.29 -13.36
CA LYS A 122 0.16 -2.36 -12.82
C LYS A 122 -0.52 -1.95 -11.49
N PRO A 123 -1.69 -2.53 -11.15
CA PRO A 123 -2.48 -2.10 -9.98
C PRO A 123 -1.77 -2.22 -8.62
N TRP A 124 -0.78 -3.09 -8.50
CA TRP A 124 0.00 -3.32 -7.27
C TRP A 124 1.17 -2.36 -7.09
N SER A 125 1.48 -1.52 -8.09
CA SER A 125 2.59 -0.59 -8.00
C SER A 125 2.40 0.39 -6.82
N PRO A 126 3.40 0.62 -5.97
CA PRO A 126 3.25 1.43 -4.77
C PRO A 126 3.11 2.93 -5.10
N GLY A 127 1.88 3.43 -5.15
CA GLY A 127 1.60 4.81 -5.56
C GLY A 127 2.25 5.85 -4.66
N ASN A 128 2.36 5.59 -3.37
CA ASN A 128 3.05 6.47 -2.42
C ASN A 128 4.55 6.60 -2.69
N LEU A 129 5.25 5.50 -3.00
CA LEU A 129 6.68 5.54 -3.32
C LEU A 129 6.93 6.25 -4.66
N LEU A 130 6.08 6.02 -5.65
CA LEU A 130 6.13 6.75 -6.93
C LEU A 130 5.94 8.26 -6.71
N LEU A 131 4.95 8.67 -5.91
CA LEU A 131 4.72 10.09 -5.64
C LEU A 131 5.85 10.72 -4.80
N ASN A 132 6.45 9.98 -3.86
CA ASN A 132 7.61 10.46 -3.12
C ASN A 132 8.85 10.59 -4.02
N ALA A 133 9.06 9.67 -4.96
CA ALA A 133 10.09 9.80 -5.99
C ALA A 133 9.86 11.03 -6.89
N ALA A 134 8.61 11.28 -7.29
CA ALA A 134 8.22 12.45 -8.06
C ALA A 134 8.55 13.75 -7.32
N TYR A 135 8.15 13.86 -6.05
CA TYR A 135 8.42 15.03 -5.23
C TYR A 135 9.92 15.21 -4.98
N ALA A 136 10.65 14.13 -4.71
CA ALA A 136 12.09 14.18 -4.49
C ALA A 136 12.85 14.65 -5.74
N ALA A 137 12.52 14.07 -6.92
CA ALA A 137 13.10 14.49 -8.20
C ALA A 137 12.75 15.95 -8.52
N PHE A 138 11.52 16.38 -8.22
CA PHE A 138 11.11 17.78 -8.36
C PHE A 138 11.90 18.72 -7.44
N GLY A 139 12.13 18.32 -6.17
CA GLY A 139 12.93 19.09 -5.23
C GLY A 139 14.41 19.20 -5.63
N LEU A 140 14.96 18.20 -6.33
CA LEU A 140 16.34 18.19 -6.81
C LEU A 140 16.53 18.94 -8.13
N TRP A 141 15.60 18.77 -9.07
CA TRP A 141 15.80 19.12 -10.48
C TRP A 141 14.63 19.90 -11.10
N GLY A 142 13.64 20.31 -10.30
CA GLY A 142 12.45 21.00 -10.76
C GLY A 142 11.52 20.12 -11.59
N ASP A 143 10.67 20.75 -12.39
CA ASP A 143 9.74 20.06 -13.30
C ASP A 143 10.50 19.43 -14.50
N CYS A 144 11.13 18.30 -14.25
CA CYS A 144 11.86 17.50 -15.24
C CYS A 144 11.06 16.25 -15.66
N GLU A 145 11.44 15.64 -16.78
CA GLU A 145 10.71 14.50 -17.35
C GLU A 145 10.66 13.30 -16.40
N LEU A 146 11.76 13.00 -15.69
CA LEU A 146 11.78 11.92 -14.70
C LEU A 146 10.76 12.17 -13.57
N ALA A 147 10.69 13.41 -13.05
CA ALA A 147 9.73 13.78 -12.02
C ALA A 147 8.28 13.62 -12.51
N ARG A 148 8.01 14.01 -13.77
CA ARG A 148 6.69 13.82 -14.41
C ARG A 148 6.33 12.34 -14.61
N GLN A 149 7.28 11.51 -15.02
CA GLN A 149 7.06 10.06 -15.18
C GLN A 149 6.62 9.43 -13.86
N TYR A 150 7.33 9.71 -12.77
CA TYR A 150 6.94 9.26 -11.43
C TYR A 150 5.58 9.83 -10.99
N LEU A 151 5.35 11.12 -11.23
CA LEU A 151 4.11 11.81 -10.86
C LEU A 151 2.89 11.16 -11.52
N VAL A 152 2.96 10.91 -12.82
CA VAL A 152 1.88 10.29 -13.59
C VAL A 152 1.64 8.85 -13.15
N LEU A 153 2.71 8.05 -13.00
CA LEU A 153 2.59 6.67 -12.53
C LEU A 153 1.98 6.62 -11.12
N GLY A 154 2.46 7.44 -10.19
CA GLY A 154 1.95 7.48 -8.82
C GLY A 154 0.50 7.94 -8.74
N THR A 155 0.12 8.94 -9.56
CA THR A 155 -1.25 9.43 -9.67
C THR A 155 -2.19 8.35 -10.21
N ARG A 156 -1.77 7.59 -11.23
CA ARG A 156 -2.55 6.48 -11.79
C ARG A 156 -2.68 5.32 -10.79
N ALA A 157 -1.60 5.02 -10.07
CA ALA A 157 -1.60 3.97 -9.06
C ALA A 157 -2.60 4.27 -7.95
N ASN A 158 -2.59 5.48 -7.36
CA ASN A 158 -3.56 5.86 -6.34
C ASN A 158 -4.15 7.27 -6.59
N PRO A 159 -5.19 7.39 -7.42
CA PRO A 159 -5.79 8.70 -7.75
C PRO A 159 -6.50 9.34 -6.55
N ASN A 160 -6.85 8.57 -5.52
CA ASN A 160 -7.55 9.09 -4.33
C ASN A 160 -6.72 10.13 -3.57
N ILE A 161 -5.40 10.11 -3.72
CA ILE A 161 -4.47 11.09 -3.14
C ILE A 161 -4.76 12.46 -3.74
N PHE A 162 -4.51 12.64 -5.04
CA PHE A 162 -4.67 13.95 -5.68
C PHE A 162 -6.12 14.37 -5.90
N VAL A 163 -7.08 13.43 -5.99
CA VAL A 163 -8.50 13.77 -5.90
C VAL A 163 -8.80 14.57 -4.63
N LYS A 164 -8.22 14.21 -3.48
CA LYS A 164 -8.45 14.92 -2.21
C LYS A 164 -7.58 16.17 -2.07
N VAL A 165 -6.30 16.10 -2.48
CA VAL A 165 -5.38 17.24 -2.40
C VAL A 165 -5.86 18.40 -3.29
N LEU A 166 -6.13 18.14 -4.57
CA LEU A 166 -6.58 19.18 -5.52
C LEU A 166 -8.00 19.68 -5.21
N ALA A 167 -8.84 18.85 -4.57
CA ALA A 167 -10.11 19.29 -4.00
C ALA A 167 -9.98 20.10 -2.68
N ARG A 168 -8.74 20.39 -2.24
CA ARG A 168 -8.42 21.12 -1.00
C ARG A 168 -9.08 20.52 0.25
N ARG A 169 -9.11 19.19 0.33
CA ARG A 169 -9.56 18.51 1.56
C ARG A 169 -8.53 18.69 2.65
N GLU A 170 -8.99 18.85 3.88
CA GLU A 170 -8.12 18.99 5.06
C GLU A 170 -7.20 17.77 5.22
N LYS A 171 -5.98 18.05 5.67
CA LYS A 171 -4.99 17.03 5.98
C LYS A 171 -5.52 16.18 7.14
N PRO A 172 -5.45 14.84 7.07
CA PRO A 172 -5.82 14.03 8.22
C PRO A 172 -4.93 14.32 9.43
N ASP A 173 -5.50 14.18 10.62
CA ASP A 173 -4.85 14.45 11.91
C ASP A 173 -4.01 13.27 12.43
N GLY A 174 -4.26 12.07 11.91
CA GLY A 174 -3.57 10.86 12.31
C GLY A 174 -3.56 9.76 11.25
N PRO A 175 -2.94 8.61 11.56
CA PRO A 175 -2.99 7.44 10.70
C PRO A 175 -4.39 6.83 10.66
N TYR A 176 -4.70 6.17 9.56
CA TYR A 176 -5.92 5.39 9.42
C TYR A 176 -5.97 4.24 10.42
N SER A 177 -7.15 3.88 10.93
CA SER A 177 -7.28 2.91 12.04
C SER A 177 -7.55 1.47 11.62
N ARG A 178 -7.83 1.22 10.33
CA ARG A 178 -8.22 -0.11 9.81
C ARG A 178 -7.16 -0.69 8.87
N PRO A 179 -7.23 -1.98 8.52
CA PRO A 179 -6.33 -2.57 7.54
C PRO A 179 -6.30 -1.80 6.24
N ARG A 180 -5.12 -1.73 5.64
CA ARG A 180 -4.90 -1.03 4.38
C ARG A 180 -5.21 -1.94 3.21
N THR A 181 -5.71 -1.35 2.14
CA THR A 181 -5.82 -1.94 0.82
C THR A 181 -4.81 -1.25 -0.08
N THR A 182 -4.01 -2.01 -0.80
CA THR A 182 -3.03 -1.48 -1.75
C THR A 182 -3.69 -0.47 -2.68
N ASN A 183 -3.13 0.74 -2.74
CA ASN A 183 -3.63 1.88 -3.51
C ASN A 183 -5.10 2.28 -3.20
N GLY A 184 -5.59 1.92 -2.00
CA GLY A 184 -6.91 2.23 -1.52
C GLY A 184 -7.07 3.66 -1.02
N THR A 185 -8.29 3.99 -0.59
CA THR A 185 -8.61 5.29 0.02
C THR A 185 -7.98 5.48 1.40
N ASP A 186 -7.69 4.37 2.07
CA ASP A 186 -7.04 4.22 3.36
C ASP A 186 -5.52 4.47 3.27
N GLU A 187 -4.80 3.87 2.31
CA GLU A 187 -3.41 4.27 2.03
C GLU A 187 -3.31 5.72 1.58
N ALA A 188 -4.26 6.20 0.76
CA ALA A 188 -4.31 7.62 0.40
C ALA A 188 -4.54 8.53 1.61
N HIS A 189 -5.22 8.05 2.64
CA HIS A 189 -5.38 8.77 3.91
C HIS A 189 -4.02 8.89 4.61
N ASP A 190 -3.33 7.76 4.83
CA ASP A 190 -2.03 7.74 5.50
C ASP A 190 -0.98 8.58 4.76
N TYR A 191 -0.93 8.47 3.43
CA TYR A 191 -0.04 9.28 2.61
C TYR A 191 -0.29 10.77 2.83
N ARG A 192 -1.55 11.20 2.77
CA ARG A 192 -1.91 12.61 3.00
C ARG A 192 -1.61 13.07 4.43
N TRP A 193 -1.80 12.21 5.42
CA TRP A 193 -1.40 12.50 6.80
C TRP A 193 0.11 12.79 6.90
N LEU A 194 0.94 12.10 6.12
CA LEU A 194 2.38 12.31 6.12
C LEU A 194 2.81 13.53 5.29
N THR A 195 2.26 13.71 4.08
CA THR A 195 2.88 14.56 3.04
C THR A 195 1.97 15.63 2.45
N GLN A 196 0.70 15.77 2.84
CA GLN A 196 -0.18 16.73 2.15
C GLN A 196 0.31 18.18 2.22
N ASP A 197 0.96 18.55 3.30
CA ASP A 197 1.66 19.83 3.50
C ASP A 197 2.70 20.07 2.41
N LEU A 198 3.50 19.06 2.05
CA LEU A 198 4.48 19.15 0.96
C LEU A 198 3.80 19.50 -0.37
N TRP A 199 2.69 18.82 -0.69
CA TRP A 199 1.92 19.09 -1.92
C TRP A 199 1.12 20.40 -1.88
N ALA A 200 1.03 21.05 -0.72
CA ALA A 200 0.41 22.35 -0.54
C ALA A 200 1.42 23.51 -0.67
N GLU A 201 2.72 23.24 -0.68
CA GLU A 201 3.75 24.24 -0.95
C GLU A 201 3.51 24.91 -2.31
N PRO A 202 3.74 26.23 -2.45
CA PRO A 202 3.30 26.99 -3.62
C PRO A 202 3.75 26.41 -4.96
N GLU A 203 5.02 26.02 -5.07
CA GLU A 203 5.61 25.48 -6.31
C GLU A 203 5.07 24.09 -6.64
N ALA A 204 5.03 23.21 -5.64
CA ALA A 204 4.47 21.86 -5.79
C ALA A 204 2.98 21.92 -6.14
N TRP A 205 2.22 22.81 -5.49
CA TRP A 205 0.81 23.03 -5.77
C TRP A 205 0.58 23.50 -7.21
N VAL A 206 1.32 24.51 -7.67
CA VAL A 206 1.23 24.99 -9.05
C VAL A 206 1.56 23.86 -10.02
N TRP A 207 2.60 23.09 -9.74
CA TRP A 207 3.01 21.97 -10.57
C TRP A 207 1.89 20.94 -10.74
N ILE A 208 1.34 20.39 -9.65
CA ILE A 208 0.28 19.37 -9.74
C ILE A 208 -1.06 19.92 -10.24
N ASN A 209 -1.36 21.20 -9.99
CA ASN A 209 -2.64 21.83 -10.35
C ASN A 209 -2.65 22.38 -11.79
N THR A 210 -1.51 22.41 -12.47
CA THR A 210 -1.40 22.79 -13.90
C THR A 210 -1.00 21.63 -14.80
N ASN A 211 -0.52 20.52 -14.24
CA ASN A 211 -0.15 19.33 -14.98
C ASN A 211 -1.38 18.64 -15.58
N ARG A 212 -1.50 18.64 -16.92
CA ARG A 212 -2.66 18.09 -17.62
C ARG A 212 -2.83 16.58 -17.40
N ASP A 213 -1.74 15.81 -17.36
CA ASP A 213 -1.82 14.37 -17.16
C ASP A 213 -2.41 14.04 -15.78
N VAL A 214 -1.98 14.77 -14.73
CA VAL A 214 -2.55 14.64 -13.38
C VAL A 214 -4.03 15.01 -13.37
N ILE A 215 -4.38 16.17 -13.95
CA ILE A 215 -5.76 16.67 -13.99
C ILE A 215 -6.66 15.67 -14.73
N ASP A 216 -6.23 15.15 -15.88
CA ASP A 216 -6.98 14.18 -16.69
C ASP A 216 -7.24 12.87 -15.94
N ILE A 217 -6.36 12.45 -15.02
CA ILE A 217 -6.58 11.25 -14.19
C ILE A 217 -7.64 11.51 -13.10
N VAL A 218 -7.59 12.67 -12.45
CA VAL A 218 -8.33 12.90 -11.20
C VAL A 218 -9.70 13.54 -11.38
N VAL A 219 -9.92 14.32 -12.43
CA VAL A 219 -11.22 14.97 -12.67
C VAL A 219 -12.15 14.05 -13.47
N LYS A 220 -13.46 14.22 -13.28
CA LYS A 220 -14.48 13.42 -13.94
C LYS A 220 -15.25 14.20 -15.01
N THR A 221 -15.69 13.47 -16.02
CA THR A 221 -16.63 13.95 -17.04
C THR A 221 -18.02 13.43 -16.70
N CYS A 222 -19.04 14.25 -16.96
CA CYS A 222 -20.43 13.91 -16.66
C CYS A 222 -20.82 12.65 -17.44
N ALA A 223 -21.37 11.65 -16.73
CA ALA A 223 -21.74 10.37 -17.31
C ALA A 223 -22.93 10.45 -18.28
N ARG A 224 -23.78 11.49 -18.17
CA ARG A 224 -24.92 11.66 -19.08
C ARG A 224 -24.42 11.90 -20.50
N GLU A 225 -24.84 11.03 -21.40
CA GLU A 225 -24.61 11.18 -22.84
C GLU A 225 -25.03 12.57 -23.34
N GLY A 226 -24.23 13.15 -24.24
CA GLY A 226 -24.45 14.49 -24.78
C GLY A 226 -24.28 15.66 -23.80
N CYS A 227 -23.88 15.45 -22.53
CA CYS A 227 -23.57 16.57 -21.62
C CYS A 227 -22.14 17.11 -21.85
N GLY A 228 -21.13 16.23 -21.81
CA GLY A 228 -19.73 16.61 -22.01
C GLY A 228 -19.10 17.53 -20.95
N ARG A 229 -19.87 17.98 -19.95
CA ARG A 229 -19.33 18.81 -18.84
C ARG A 229 -18.25 18.05 -18.09
N ARG A 230 -17.15 18.73 -17.83
CA ARG A 230 -16.00 18.22 -17.07
C ARG A 230 -15.87 18.98 -15.76
N GLU A 231 -15.48 18.28 -14.69
CA GLU A 231 -15.18 18.90 -13.40
C GLU A 231 -14.10 19.98 -13.56
N MET A 232 -14.30 21.13 -12.91
CA MET A 232 -13.25 22.17 -12.81
C MET A 232 -12.22 21.79 -11.75
N ARG A 233 -12.69 21.22 -10.63
CA ARG A 233 -11.86 20.60 -9.59
C ARG A 233 -12.40 19.22 -9.26
N PRO A 234 -11.54 18.27 -8.86
CA PRO A 234 -11.99 16.97 -8.43
C PRO A 234 -13.05 17.08 -7.33
N LEU A 235 -14.05 16.20 -7.37
CA LEU A 235 -15.17 16.16 -6.43
C LEU A 235 -16.20 17.29 -6.57
N ASP A 236 -16.13 18.13 -7.60
CA ASP A 236 -17.20 19.08 -7.93
C ASP A 236 -18.49 18.34 -8.36
N PHE A 237 -18.39 17.15 -8.98
CA PHE A 237 -19.54 16.37 -9.40
C PHE A 237 -20.04 15.43 -8.31
N LYS A 238 -21.33 15.10 -8.37
CA LYS A 238 -21.94 14.11 -7.48
C LYS A 238 -21.84 12.73 -8.09
N LYS A 239 -21.37 11.76 -7.31
CA LYS A 239 -21.42 10.35 -7.70
C LYS A 239 -22.80 9.76 -7.47
N CYS A 240 -23.18 8.78 -8.28
CA CYS A 240 -24.39 8.00 -8.09
C CYS A 240 -24.42 7.36 -6.68
N GLY A 241 -25.50 7.56 -5.94
CA GLY A 241 -25.64 7.05 -4.56
C GLY A 241 -25.65 5.52 -4.46
N GLY A 242 -26.10 4.84 -5.52
CA GLY A 242 -26.04 3.39 -5.64
C GLY A 242 -24.63 2.92 -5.99
N CYS A 243 -24.32 2.84 -7.29
CA CYS A 243 -23.10 2.18 -7.78
C CYS A 243 -21.80 2.92 -7.42
N ARG A 244 -21.87 4.23 -7.13
CA ARG A 244 -20.72 5.13 -6.89
C ARG A 244 -19.70 5.21 -8.04
N GLN A 245 -20.03 4.67 -9.21
CA GLN A 245 -19.16 4.61 -10.39
C GLN A 245 -19.45 5.72 -11.41
N ALA A 246 -20.72 6.14 -11.54
CA ALA A 246 -21.11 7.25 -12.41
C ALA A 246 -21.06 8.60 -11.68
N PHE A 247 -20.60 9.65 -12.37
CA PHE A 247 -20.46 11.02 -11.86
C PHE A 247 -21.29 11.99 -12.69
N TYR A 248 -22.01 12.89 -12.02
CA TYR A 248 -22.93 13.82 -12.66
C TYR A 248 -22.66 15.25 -12.19
N CYS A 249 -22.64 16.18 -13.15
CA CYS A 249 -22.53 17.62 -12.88
C CYS A 249 -23.73 18.19 -12.10
N GLY A 250 -24.82 17.45 -11.98
CA GLY A 250 -25.99 17.82 -11.19
C GLY A 250 -27.06 16.72 -11.20
N PRO A 251 -28.09 16.83 -10.32
CA PRO A 251 -29.17 15.85 -10.22
C PRO A 251 -30.02 15.76 -11.51
N GLU A 252 -30.07 16.83 -12.32
CA GLU A 252 -30.76 16.84 -13.61
C GLU A 252 -30.18 15.80 -14.56
N CYS A 253 -28.87 15.84 -14.78
CA CYS A 253 -28.19 14.87 -15.64
C CYS A 253 -28.31 13.43 -15.13
N GLN A 254 -28.35 13.22 -13.80
CA GLN A 254 -28.58 11.90 -13.23
C GLN A 254 -29.98 11.36 -13.53
N ARG A 255 -31.03 12.21 -13.43
CA ARG A 255 -32.42 11.81 -13.71
C ARG A 255 -32.60 11.46 -15.18
N GLU A 256 -32.03 12.25 -16.07
CA GLU A 256 -32.09 12.03 -17.52
C GLU A 256 -31.33 10.75 -17.92
N ASP A 257 -30.16 10.51 -17.32
CA ASP A 257 -29.36 9.32 -17.58
C ASP A 257 -29.97 8.04 -16.97
N TRP A 258 -30.92 8.15 -16.03
CA TRP A 258 -31.40 7.01 -15.24
C TRP A 258 -31.93 5.85 -16.09
N GLN A 259 -32.63 6.13 -17.21
CA GLN A 259 -33.17 5.08 -18.06
C GLN A 259 -32.05 4.20 -18.67
N ALA A 260 -30.93 4.81 -19.05
CA ALA A 260 -29.75 4.13 -19.59
C ALA A 260 -28.89 3.52 -18.47
N HIS A 261 -28.65 4.27 -17.39
CA HIS A 261 -27.75 3.87 -16.31
C HIS A 261 -28.31 2.79 -15.38
N ARG A 262 -29.63 2.72 -15.15
CA ARG A 262 -30.25 1.87 -14.10
C ARG A 262 -29.81 0.40 -14.13
N GLN A 263 -29.61 -0.18 -15.31
CA GLN A 263 -29.21 -1.58 -15.44
C GLN A 263 -27.76 -1.78 -15.02
N ALA A 264 -26.84 -0.97 -15.55
CA ALA A 264 -25.44 -0.96 -15.15
C ALA A 264 -25.29 -0.66 -13.64
N CYS A 265 -26.12 0.25 -13.11
CA CYS A 265 -26.15 0.56 -11.69
C CYS A 265 -26.54 -0.65 -10.83
N ARG A 266 -27.59 -1.40 -11.22
CA ARG A 266 -28.01 -2.61 -10.49
C ARG A 266 -26.94 -3.70 -10.53
N GLN A 267 -26.30 -3.90 -11.67
CA GLN A 267 -25.21 -4.87 -11.82
C GLN A 267 -24.01 -4.51 -10.94
N ALA A 268 -23.62 -3.24 -10.92
CA ALA A 268 -22.54 -2.74 -10.07
C ALA A 268 -22.83 -2.83 -8.56
N ASN A 269 -24.11 -2.83 -8.17
CA ASN A 269 -24.53 -2.97 -6.77
C ASN A 269 -24.91 -4.41 -6.40
N ALA A 270 -24.83 -5.35 -7.34
CA ALA A 270 -25.13 -6.75 -7.04
C ALA A 270 -24.10 -7.24 -6.01
N PRO A 271 -24.52 -8.02 -5.00
CA PRO A 271 -23.59 -8.69 -4.12
C PRO A 271 -22.64 -9.56 -4.97
N PRO A 272 -21.36 -9.70 -4.58
CA PRO A 272 -20.44 -10.58 -5.27
C PRO A 272 -21.07 -11.97 -5.36
N ALA A 273 -21.00 -12.59 -6.54
CA ALA A 273 -21.47 -13.95 -6.72
C ALA A 273 -20.78 -14.84 -5.68
N PRO A 274 -21.49 -15.83 -5.08
CA PRO A 274 -20.83 -16.82 -4.25
C PRO A 274 -19.70 -17.45 -5.06
N PRO A 275 -18.52 -17.69 -4.45
CA PRO A 275 -17.41 -18.27 -5.19
C PRO A 275 -17.81 -19.64 -5.72
N ASP A 276 -17.81 -19.81 -7.05
CA ASP A 276 -17.92 -21.11 -7.69
C ASP A 276 -16.62 -21.89 -7.44
N SER A 277 -16.46 -22.45 -6.24
CA SER A 277 -15.33 -23.31 -5.91
C SER A 277 -15.74 -24.45 -4.95
N PRO A 278 -15.40 -25.71 -5.26
CA PRO A 278 -15.70 -26.86 -4.41
C PRO A 278 -14.97 -26.84 -3.05
N VAL A 279 -14.07 -25.89 -2.81
CA VAL A 279 -13.30 -25.77 -1.55
C VAL A 279 -14.17 -25.26 -0.38
N TYR A 280 -15.30 -24.60 -0.66
CA TYR A 280 -16.21 -24.10 0.39
C TYR A 280 -17.33 -25.09 0.76
N ALA A 281 -17.27 -26.34 0.26
CA ALA A 281 -18.17 -27.39 0.69
C ALA A 281 -17.80 -27.96 2.08
N MET A 282 -16.54 -27.88 2.52
CA MET A 282 -16.11 -28.43 3.82
C MET A 282 -16.49 -27.58 5.04
N SER A 283 -16.76 -26.28 4.88
CA SER A 283 -17.13 -25.41 6.00
C SER A 283 -18.60 -25.50 6.40
N GLY A 284 -19.45 -26.05 5.52
CA GLY A 284 -20.86 -26.33 5.82
C GLY A 284 -21.10 -27.61 6.62
N PHE A 285 -20.18 -28.57 6.59
CA PHE A 285 -20.31 -29.85 7.29
C PHE A 285 -19.96 -29.79 8.79
N LEU A 286 -19.26 -28.74 9.25
CA LEU A 286 -18.88 -28.60 10.67
C LEU A 286 -19.96 -27.93 11.53
N ASN A 287 -21.06 -27.45 10.93
CA ASN A 287 -22.13 -26.75 11.63
C ASN A 287 -23.48 -27.49 11.56
N ASP A 288 -23.50 -28.76 11.16
CA ASP A 288 -24.71 -29.58 11.17
C ASP A 288 -24.65 -30.58 12.35
N GLU A 289 -25.42 -30.32 13.41
CA GLU A 289 -25.45 -31.15 14.62
C GLU A 289 -26.02 -32.57 14.40
N GLY A 290 -26.41 -32.94 13.17
CA GLY A 290 -26.93 -34.26 12.82
C GLY A 290 -25.88 -35.30 12.40
N ALA A 291 -24.61 -34.95 12.20
CA ALA A 291 -23.60 -35.85 11.63
C ALA A 291 -22.80 -36.68 12.65
N LEU A 292 -23.05 -36.51 13.95
CA LEU A 292 -22.29 -37.17 15.03
C LEU A 292 -22.77 -38.59 15.38
N ASP A 293 -23.91 -39.05 14.86
CA ASP A 293 -24.49 -40.37 15.20
C ASP A 293 -24.22 -41.49 14.17
N ALA A 294 -23.48 -41.22 13.08
CA ALA A 294 -23.31 -42.17 11.98
C ALA A 294 -21.93 -42.84 11.86
N MET A 295 -21.09 -42.79 12.90
CA MET A 295 -19.79 -43.48 12.92
C MET A 295 -19.67 -44.41 14.13
N THR A 296 -20.51 -45.43 14.16
CA THR A 296 -20.23 -46.66 14.90
C THR A 296 -20.39 -47.84 13.94
N LEU A 297 -19.39 -48.73 13.93
CA LEU A 297 -19.30 -50.01 13.20
C LEU A 297 -18.90 -49.82 11.72
N ASP A 298 -17.87 -50.45 11.16
CA ASP A 298 -17.50 -51.87 11.29
C ASP A 298 -16.02 -52.12 10.88
N ASN A 299 -15.47 -53.20 11.42
CA ASN A 299 -14.12 -53.73 11.22
C ASN A 299 -13.99 -54.46 9.88
N SER A 300 -12.81 -54.41 9.25
CA SER A 300 -12.09 -55.62 8.79
C SER A 300 -10.79 -55.26 8.03
N ASP A 301 -9.67 -55.70 8.61
CA ASP A 301 -8.46 -56.27 8.00
C ASP A 301 -8.20 -56.07 6.50
N ASP A 302 -7.03 -55.51 6.15
CA ASP A 302 -5.98 -56.38 5.61
C ASP A 302 -4.57 -55.81 5.89
N SER A 303 -3.68 -56.74 6.21
CA SER A 303 -2.36 -56.59 6.80
C SER A 303 -1.24 -56.51 5.75
N SER A 304 -0.18 -55.75 6.09
CA SER A 304 1.25 -56.02 5.81
C SER A 304 2.00 -54.72 6.07
N ASP A 305 2.25 -54.35 7.32
CA ASP A 305 3.31 -54.86 8.21
C ASP A 305 4.72 -54.32 7.86
N LEU A 306 5.39 -53.98 8.95
CA LEU A 306 6.78 -53.62 9.14
C LEU A 306 7.15 -52.16 8.79
N SER A 307 7.68 -51.37 9.71
CA SER A 307 8.16 -51.65 11.06
C SER A 307 8.68 -50.34 11.64
N ASP A 308 8.36 -50.11 12.91
CA ASP A 308 9.25 -49.57 13.94
C ASP A 308 10.09 -48.34 13.61
N LEU A 309 9.81 -47.25 14.33
CA LEU A 309 10.80 -46.57 15.18
C LEU A 309 10.23 -45.25 15.71
N TRP A 310 9.36 -45.25 16.71
CA TRP A 310 9.27 -44.13 17.68
C TRP A 310 8.73 -44.65 19.03
N GLU A 311 9.50 -45.51 19.68
CA GLU A 311 9.57 -45.52 21.13
C GLU A 311 10.17 -44.17 21.56
N TYR A 312 9.44 -43.39 22.35
CA TYR A 312 9.87 -42.83 23.63
C TYR A 312 8.75 -41.92 24.13
N GLY A 313 8.05 -42.40 25.14
CA GLY A 313 6.99 -41.66 25.83
C GLY A 313 7.54 -40.53 26.68
N VAL A 314 6.75 -39.47 26.78
CA VAL A 314 6.68 -38.63 27.98
C VAL A 314 5.20 -38.30 28.19
N GLU A 315 4.65 -38.82 29.27
CA GLU A 315 3.35 -38.46 29.83
C GLU A 315 3.36 -37.01 30.31
N VAL A 316 2.32 -36.24 30.01
CA VAL A 316 1.92 -35.10 30.84
C VAL A 316 0.39 -35.05 30.92
N GLU A 317 -0.12 -35.26 32.13
CA GLU A 317 -1.52 -35.11 32.54
C GLU A 317 -1.97 -33.63 32.60
N PRO A 318 -3.28 -33.34 32.78
CA PRO A 318 -3.95 -32.21 32.14
C PRO A 318 -3.96 -30.94 32.99
N TYR A 319 -3.91 -29.77 32.32
CA TYR A 319 -4.71 -28.56 32.60
C TYR A 319 -4.82 -27.70 31.34
#